data_AF-A0AAW0FAX8-F1
#
_entry.id   AF-A0AAW0FAX8-F1
#
_cell.length_a   1.000
_cell.length_b   1.000
_cell.length_c   1.000
_cell.angle_alpha   90.00
_cell.angle_beta   90.00
_cell.angle_gamma   90.00
#
_symmetry.space_group_name_H-M   'P 1'
#
loop_
_entity.id
_entity.type
_entity.pdbx_description
1 polymer ?
#
loop_
_entity_poly.entity_id
_entity_poly.type
_entity_poly.pdbx_seq_one_letter_code
_entity_poly.pdbx_strand_id
1 'polypeptide(L)'
;MAPLHRTTMLIWSLFLAIFFLNNVNAQDPQHTVSYFENLPARLFFFDDQPSLLYHDVVEGDVHVSHDEGKTWNRADDIPRGKAAMLIEHPFDSTYASVSF
;
A
#
# COMPACT_ATOMS: atom_id res chain seq x y z
N MET A 1 60.92 -10.28 -5.07
CA MET A 1 60.09 -9.06 -4.93
C MET A 1 58.72 -9.34 -5.54
N ALA A 2 57.74 -9.83 -4.77
CA ALA A 2 56.40 -10.18 -5.25
C ALA A 2 55.22 -10.07 -4.24
N PRO A 3 55.35 -9.57 -2.99
CA PRO A 3 54.20 -9.56 -2.06
C PRO A 3 53.28 -8.34 -2.20
N LEU A 4 53.79 -7.22 -2.74
CA LEU A 4 53.09 -5.92 -2.72
C LEU A 4 51.82 -5.91 -3.60
N HIS A 5 51.84 -6.58 -4.75
CA HIS A 5 50.70 -6.57 -5.67
C HIS A 5 49.53 -7.44 -5.16
N ARG A 6 49.84 -8.55 -4.47
CA ARG A 6 48.85 -9.44 -3.85
C ARG A 6 48.11 -8.75 -2.71
N THR A 7 48.81 -7.99 -1.88
CA THR A 7 48.18 -7.24 -0.78
C THR A 7 47.31 -6.10 -1.30
N THR A 8 47.75 -5.41 -2.36
CA THR A 8 46.92 -4.37 -3.00
C THR A 8 45.63 -4.96 -3.58
N MET A 9 45.67 -6.07 -4.30
CA MET A 9 44.46 -6.71 -4.84
C MET A 9 43.47 -7.12 -3.74
N LEU A 10 43.96 -7.67 -2.63
CA LEU A 10 43.11 -8.04 -1.50
C LEU A 10 42.44 -6.82 -0.86
N ILE A 11 43.19 -5.72 -0.69
CA ILE A 11 42.64 -4.46 -0.15
C ILE A 11 41.56 -3.90 -1.09
N TRP A 12 41.79 -3.88 -2.40
CA TRP A 12 40.80 -3.43 -3.37
C TRP A 12 39.55 -4.31 -3.39
N SER A 13 39.69 -5.63 -3.29
CA SER A 13 38.54 -6.53 -3.18
C SER A 13 37.74 -6.33 -1.90
N LEU A 14 38.41 -6.00 -0.78
CA LEU A 14 37.75 -5.71 0.49
C LEU A 14 37.00 -4.38 0.44
N PHE A 15 37.60 -3.34 -0.15
CA PHE A 15 36.91 -2.06 -0.38
C PHE A 15 35.69 -2.21 -1.29
N LEU A 16 35.81 -3.04 -2.33
CA LEU A 16 34.70 -3.33 -3.23
C LEU A 16 33.59 -4.10 -2.50
N ALA A 17 33.93 -5.10 -1.68
CA ALA A 17 32.97 -5.83 -0.86
C ALA A 17 32.25 -4.92 0.15
N ILE A 18 32.96 -3.98 0.78
CA ILE A 18 32.37 -3.00 1.70
C ILE A 18 31.45 -2.02 0.97
N PHE A 19 31.78 -1.63 -0.27
CA PHE A 19 30.93 -0.78 -1.10
C PHE A 19 29.62 -1.47 -1.50
N PHE A 20 29.63 -2.80 -1.63
CA PHE A 20 28.42 -3.59 -1.92
C PHE A 20 27.60 -3.96 -0.67
N LEU A 21 28.09 -3.69 0.54
CA LEU A 21 27.31 -3.77 1.78
C LEU A 21 26.45 -2.50 1.93
N ASN A 22 25.50 -2.32 1.02
CA ASN A 22 24.44 -1.33 1.24
C ASN A 22 23.55 -1.81 2.40
N ASN A 23 23.30 -0.91 3.36
CA ASN A 23 22.45 -1.20 4.51
C ASN A 23 20.99 -1.29 4.05
N VAL A 24 20.45 -2.50 3.94
CA VAL A 24 18.99 -2.71 3.87
C VAL A 24 18.47 -2.62 5.30
N ASN A 25 17.97 -1.44 5.67
CA ASN A 25 17.21 -1.28 6.91
C ASN A 25 15.75 -1.60 6.64
N ALA A 26 15.11 -2.33 7.55
CA ALA A 26 13.66 -2.44 7.55
C ALA A 26 13.07 -1.04 7.78
N GLN A 27 11.99 -0.71 7.07
CA GLN A 27 11.26 0.54 7.32
C GLN A 27 10.44 0.40 8.60
N ASP A 28 10.35 1.48 9.39
CA ASP A 28 9.48 1.52 10.56
C ASP A 28 8.00 1.43 10.13
N PRO A 29 7.17 0.64 10.83
CA PRO A 29 5.75 0.56 10.53
C PRO A 29 5.10 1.93 10.79
N GLN A 30 4.48 2.49 9.76
CA GLN A 30 3.74 3.74 9.85
C GLN A 30 2.25 3.45 10.05
N HIS A 31 1.59 4.25 10.89
CA HIS A 31 0.14 4.19 11.09
C HIS A 31 -0.45 5.61 11.11
N THR A 32 -1.74 5.72 10.83
CA THR A 32 -2.50 6.98 10.90
C THR A 32 -3.91 6.66 11.38
N VAL A 33 -4.52 7.61 12.09
CA VAL A 33 -5.91 7.48 12.56
C VAL A 33 -6.77 8.43 11.76
N SER A 34 -7.78 7.89 11.09
CA SER A 34 -8.80 8.64 10.35
C SER A 34 -10.16 8.41 10.98
N TYR A 35 -10.99 9.45 11.04
CA TYR A 35 -12.33 9.40 11.60
C TYR A 35 -13.38 9.57 10.50
N PHE A 36 -14.47 8.82 10.62
CA PHE A 36 -15.64 8.90 9.75
C PHE A 36 -16.86 9.18 10.62
N GLU A 37 -17.82 9.94 10.08
CA GLU A 37 -19.05 10.28 10.79
C GLU A 37 -19.95 9.05 11.00
N ASN A 38 -19.93 8.10 10.05
CA ASN A 38 -20.72 6.89 10.09
C ASN A 38 -19.83 5.64 10.25
N LEU A 39 -20.47 4.49 10.49
CA LEU A 39 -19.80 3.19 10.44
C LEU A 39 -19.83 2.63 9.02
N PRO A 40 -18.80 1.90 8.58
CA PRO A 40 -18.80 1.31 7.26
C PRO A 40 -19.85 0.21 7.18
N ALA A 41 -20.67 0.23 6.13
CA ALA A 41 -21.46 -0.94 5.76
C ALA A 41 -20.56 -2.06 5.23
N ARG A 42 -19.46 -1.68 4.60
CA ARG A 42 -18.41 -2.60 4.16
C ARG A 42 -17.05 -1.89 4.12
N LEU A 43 -16.03 -2.59 4.60
CA LEU A 43 -14.63 -2.26 4.42
C LEU A 43 -13.99 -3.38 3.59
N PHE A 44 -13.52 -3.07 2.39
CA PHE A 44 -13.00 -4.05 1.44
C PHE A 44 -11.51 -3.84 1.20
N PHE A 45 -10.77 -4.96 1.22
CA PHE A 45 -9.33 -5.03 1.03
C PHE A 45 -9.07 -5.74 -0.28
N PHE A 46 -8.35 -5.08 -1.20
CA PHE A 46 -7.91 -5.75 -2.42
C PHE A 46 -6.70 -6.63 -2.11
N ASP A 47 -6.68 -7.84 -2.65
CA ASP A 47 -5.60 -8.79 -2.39
C ASP A 47 -4.29 -8.33 -3.04
N ASP A 48 -3.18 -8.44 -2.33
CA ASP A 48 -1.85 -7.98 -2.75
C ASP A 48 -1.81 -6.52 -3.27
N GLN A 49 -2.75 -5.66 -2.85
CA GLN A 49 -2.79 -4.26 -3.26
C GLN A 49 -2.91 -3.34 -2.03
N PRO A 50 -2.28 -2.15 -2.05
CA PRO A 50 -2.40 -1.18 -0.96
C PRO A 50 -3.76 -0.46 -0.96
N SER A 51 -4.62 -0.76 -1.94
CA SER A 51 -5.89 -0.07 -2.11
C SER A 51 -7.00 -0.67 -1.25
N LEU A 52 -7.89 0.18 -0.75
CA LEU A 52 -9.00 -0.20 0.11
C LEU A 52 -10.23 0.62 -0.21
N LEU A 53 -11.41 0.02 0.00
CA LEU A 53 -12.69 0.71 -0.13
C LEU A 53 -13.42 0.74 1.20
N TYR A 54 -13.94 1.91 1.55
CA TYR A 54 -14.82 2.14 2.68
C TYR A 54 -16.18 2.58 2.13
N HIS A 55 -17.23 1.80 2.37
CA HIS A 55 -18.59 2.11 1.94
C HIS A 55 -19.39 2.70 3.10
N ASP A 56 -19.78 3.97 2.96
CA ASP A 56 -20.73 4.64 3.83
C ASP A 56 -22.13 4.54 3.21
N VAL A 57 -22.96 3.64 3.74
CA VAL A 57 -24.34 3.48 3.27
C VAL A 57 -25.28 4.59 3.75
N VAL A 58 -24.90 5.32 4.80
CA VAL A 58 -25.72 6.41 5.35
C VAL A 58 -25.60 7.63 4.46
N GLU A 59 -24.37 7.99 4.10
CA GLU A 59 -24.14 9.06 3.11
C GLU A 59 -24.34 8.59 1.67
N GLY A 60 -24.30 7.28 1.41
CA GLY A 60 -24.36 6.72 0.07
C GLY A 60 -23.10 7.02 -0.74
N ASP A 61 -21.95 7.06 -0.08
CA ASP A 61 -20.66 7.40 -0.66
C ASP A 61 -19.64 6.26 -0.45
N VAL A 62 -18.66 6.18 -1.35
CA VAL A 62 -17.52 5.25 -1.23
C VAL A 62 -16.26 6.09 -1.12
N HIS A 63 -15.45 5.77 -0.11
CA HIS A 63 -14.12 6.33 0.08
C HIS A 63 -13.08 5.28 -0.32
N VAL A 64 -11.99 5.74 -0.92
CA VAL A 64 -10.89 4.94 -1.43
C VAL A 64 -9.60 5.39 -0.76
N SER A 65 -8.82 4.42 -0.29
CA SER A 65 -7.42 4.62 0.07
C SER A 65 -6.55 3.88 -0.94
N HIS A 66 -5.38 4.45 -1.25
CA HIS A 66 -4.37 3.82 -2.12
C HIS A 66 -3.06 3.54 -1.35
N ASP A 67 -3.08 3.72 -0.02
CA ASP A 67 -1.92 3.72 0.85
C ASP A 67 -2.19 2.98 2.17
N GLU A 68 -2.89 1.84 2.07
CA GLU A 68 -3.19 0.94 3.19
C GLU A 68 -4.01 1.59 4.30
N GLY A 69 -4.83 2.58 3.95
CA GLY A 69 -5.77 3.23 4.87
C GLY A 69 -5.17 4.41 5.61
N LYS A 70 -3.98 4.88 5.21
CA LYS A 70 -3.34 6.06 5.80
C LYS A 70 -4.07 7.33 5.37
N THR A 71 -4.46 7.44 4.11
CA THR A 71 -5.25 8.53 3.56
C THR A 71 -6.48 8.02 2.82
N TRP A 72 -7.56 8.80 2.89
CA TRP A 72 -8.85 8.45 2.31
C TRP A 72 -9.35 9.61 1.47
N ASN A 73 -9.84 9.29 0.27
CA ASN A 73 -10.50 10.25 -0.61
C ASN A 73 -11.83 9.66 -1.07
N ARG A 74 -12.83 10.51 -1.32
CA ARG A 74 -14.09 10.05 -1.92
C ARG A 74 -13.84 9.56 -3.36
N ALA A 75 -14.51 8.51 -3.78
CA ALA A 75 -14.49 8.05 -5.17
C ALA A 75 -15.24 9.04 -6.07
N ASP A 76 -14.51 9.86 -6.81
CA ASP A 76 -15.10 10.93 -7.65
C ASP A 76 -15.96 10.38 -8.80
N ASP A 77 -15.63 9.20 -9.32
CA ASP A 77 -16.34 8.56 -10.44
C ASP A 77 -17.72 8.01 -10.04
N ILE A 78 -18.00 7.88 -8.74
CA ILE A 78 -19.28 7.40 -8.23
C ILE A 78 -20.17 8.62 -7.93
N PRO A 79 -21.42 8.69 -8.41
CA PRO A 79 -22.33 9.78 -8.07
C PRO A 79 -22.56 9.88 -6.55
N ARG A 80 -22.60 11.12 -6.04
CA ARG A 80 -22.78 11.37 -4.60
C ARG A 80 -24.11 10.90 -4.08
N GLY A 81 -24.08 10.21 -2.95
CA GLY A 81 -25.26 9.72 -2.24
C GLY A 81 -26.06 8.67 -3.00
N LYS A 82 -25.40 7.95 -3.91
CA LYS A 82 -26.03 6.89 -4.70
C LYS A 82 -25.42 5.52 -4.50
N ALA A 83 -24.32 5.37 -3.76
CA ALA A 83 -23.72 4.07 -3.53
C ALA A 83 -24.57 3.22 -2.57
N ALA A 84 -25.33 2.27 -3.11
CA ALA A 84 -26.26 1.44 -2.35
C ALA A 84 -25.58 0.21 -1.74
N MET A 85 -24.76 -0.51 -2.52
CA MET A 85 -23.99 -1.65 -2.05
C MET A 85 -22.62 -1.72 -2.70
N LEU A 86 -21.64 -2.19 -1.93
CA LEU A 86 -20.34 -2.62 -2.43
C LEU A 86 -20.33 -4.15 -2.55
N ILE A 87 -20.09 -4.67 -3.76
CA ILE A 87 -20.13 -6.10 -4.11
C ILE A 87 -18.73 -6.54 -4.51
N GLU A 88 -18.19 -7.55 -3.84
CA GLU A 88 -16.92 -8.18 -4.19
C GLU A 88 -17.11 -9.12 -5.38
N HIS A 89 -16.13 -9.15 -6.30
CA HIS A 89 -16.16 -10.10 -7.39
C HIS A 89 -15.79 -11.51 -6.91
N PRO A 90 -16.58 -12.55 -7.22
CA PRO A 90 -16.48 -13.88 -6.57
C PRO A 90 -15.18 -14.65 -6.88
N PHE A 91 -14.45 -14.27 -7.93
CA PHE A 91 -13.23 -14.96 -8.37
C PHE A 91 -12.05 -14.01 -8.59
N ASP A 92 -12.26 -12.70 -8.41
CA ASP A 92 -11.24 -11.69 -8.67
C ASP A 92 -11.20 -10.71 -7.52
N SER A 93 -10.28 -10.93 -6.59
CA SER A 93 -10.08 -10.09 -5.42
C SER A 93 -9.49 -8.72 -5.74
N THR A 94 -9.19 -8.42 -7.02
CA THR A 94 -8.76 -7.11 -7.50
C THR A 94 -9.92 -6.25 -8.00
N TYR A 95 -11.15 -6.80 -8.05
CA TYR A 95 -12.31 -6.10 -8.56
C TYR A 95 -13.47 -6.07 -7.57
N ALA A 96 -14.09 -4.89 -7.44
CA ALA A 96 -15.32 -4.69 -6.70
C ALA A 96 -16.26 -3.80 -7.52
N SER A 97 -17.56 -4.04 -7.40
CA SER A 97 -18.61 -3.28 -8.07
C SER A 97 -19.46 -2.52 -7.06
N VAL A 98 -19.90 -1.33 -7.45
CA VAL A 98 -20.83 -0.53 -6.66
C VAL A 98 -22.17 -0.51 -7.37
N SER A 99 -23.26 -0.79 -6.64
CA SER A 99 -24.62 -0.62 -7.15
C SER A 99 -25.19 0.74 -6.76
N PHE A 100 -26.10 1.26 -7.59
CA PHE A 100 -26.76 2.56 -7.43
C PHE A 100 -28.27 2.47 -7.64
#